data_AF-A0A535KER0-F1
#
_entry.id   AF-A0A535KER0-F1
#
_cell.length_a   1.000
_cell.length_b   1.000
_cell.length_c   1.000
_cell.angle_alpha   90.00
_cell.angle_beta   90.00
_cell.angle_gamma   90.00
#
_symmetry.space_group_name_H-M   'P 1'
#
loop_
_entity.id
_entity.type
_entity.pdbx_description
1 polymer ?
#
loop_
_entity_poly.entity_id
_entity_poly.type
_entity_poly.pdbx_seq_one_letter_code
_entity_poly.pdbx_strand_id
1 'polypeptide(L)' 'MIDEPEKRTVEVSFVGAPPVQQIARASGVSRVEILDGRLVRCVIYGSFQPFLEALHGHEVISLKSSDLIQEG' A
#
# COMPACT_ATOMS: atom_id res chain seq x y z
N MET A 1 -23.46 11.03 8.94
CA MET A 1 -22.27 10.45 9.58
C MET A 1 -21.30 10.17 8.45
N ILE A 2 -20.09 10.73 8.49
CA ILE A 2 -19.07 10.39 7.49
C ILE A 2 -18.35 9.20 8.09
N ASP A 3 -18.62 7.99 7.59
CA ASP A 3 -17.82 6.82 7.89
C ASP A 3 -16.36 7.15 7.55
N GLU A 4 -15.47 7.08 8.54
CA GLU A 4 -14.04 7.17 8.25
C GLU A 4 -13.67 5.97 7.37
N PRO A 5 -13.01 6.19 6.22
CA PRO A 5 -12.71 5.10 5.31
C PRO A 5 -11.80 4.08 6.02
N GLU A 6 -12.10 2.80 5.85
CA GLU A 6 -11.33 1.68 6.41
C GLU A 6 -9.83 1.88 6.10
N LYS A 7 -9.01 1.85 7.16
CA LYS A 7 -7.57 2.07 7.07
C LYS A 7 -6.86 0.72 7.15
N ARG A 8 -6.08 0.38 6.13
CA ARG A 8 -5.24 -0.83 6.14
C ARG A 8 -3.77 -0.46 6.00
N THR A 9 -2.92 -1.12 6.78
CA THR A 9 -1.48 -1.13 6.51
C THR A 9 -1.19 -2.23 5.51
N VAL A 10 -0.44 -1.92 4.47
CA VAL A 10 -0.07 -2.86 3.41
C VAL A 10 1.44 -2.94 3.30
N GLU A 11 1.94 -4.17 3.34
CA GLU A 11 3.33 -4.50 3.12
C GLU A 11 3.45 -5.33 1.85
N VAL A 12 4.26 -4.86 0.91
CA VAL A 12 4.44 -5.51 -0.39
C VAL A 12 5.92 -5.64 -0.72
N SER A 13 6.37 -6.86 -1.02
CA SER A 13 7.74 -7.17 -1.41
C SER A 13 7.83 -7.41 -2.91
N PHE A 14 8.90 -6.92 -3.54
CA PHE A 14 9.12 -7.02 -4.98
C PHE A 14 10.37 -7.83 -5.30
N VAL A 15 10.37 -8.48 -6.47
CA VAL A 15 11.58 -9.12 -7.02
C VAL A 15 12.64 -8.08 -7.37
N GLY A 16 12.19 -7.00 -8.02
CA GLY A 16 13.03 -5.87 -8.45
C GLY A 16 12.77 -4.58 -7.67
N ALA A 17 13.13 -3.45 -8.28
CA ALA A 17 12.89 -2.14 -7.68
C ALA A 17 11.37 -1.84 -7.60
N PRO A 18 10.85 -1.40 -6.43
CA PRO A 18 9.44 -1.10 -6.26
C PRO A 18 9.00 0.16 -7.04
N PRO A 19 7.75 0.21 -7.54
CA PRO A 19 7.16 1.38 -8.21
C PRO A 19 6.72 2.47 -7.21
N VAL A 20 7.63 2.93 -6.34
CA VAL A 20 7.31 3.77 -5.18
C VAL A 20 6.60 5.07 -5.58
N GLN A 21 7.02 5.71 -6.68
CA GLN A 21 6.38 6.94 -7.16
C GLN A 21 4.95 6.72 -7.66
N GLN A 22 4.67 5.54 -8.24
CA GLN A 22 3.32 5.21 -8.72
C GLN A 22 2.42 4.92 -7.52
N ILE A 23 2.92 4.13 -6.55
CA ILE A 23 2.23 3.83 -5.30
C ILE A 23 1.89 5.11 -4.53
N ALA A 24 2.84 6.05 -4.38
CA ALA A 24 2.63 7.30 -3.66
C ALA A 24 1.65 8.27 -4.35
N ARG A 25 1.36 8.07 -5.64
CA ARG A 25 0.38 8.87 -6.40
C ARG A 25 -0.99 8.19 -6.50
N ALA A 26 -1.10 6.93 -6.10
CA ALA A 26 -2.36 6.21 -6.14
C ALA A 26 -3.37 6.83 -5.17
N SER A 27 -4.60 7.00 -5.65
CA SER A 27 -5.68 7.56 -4.83
C SER A 27 -5.91 6.69 -3.58
N GLY A 28 -6.03 7.33 -2.42
CA GLY A 28 -6.23 6.65 -1.15
C GLY A 28 -4.98 5.97 -0.58
N VAL A 29 -3.77 6.21 -1.11
CA VAL A 29 -2.52 5.71 -0.55
C VAL A 29 -1.75 6.81 0.19
N SER A 30 -1.21 6.51 1.36
CA SER A 30 -0.35 7.43 2.12
C SER A 30 0.76 6.67 2.88
N ARG A 31 1.64 7.43 3.56
CA ARG A 31 2.73 6.89 4.41
C ARG A 31 3.55 5.80 3.70
N VAL A 32 3.96 6.07 2.47
CA VAL A 32 4.76 5.14 1.66
C VAL A 32 6.21 5.16 2.14
N GLU A 33 6.68 4.02 2.62
CA GLU A 33 8.03 3.81 3.14
C GLU A 33 8.68 2.64 2.40
N ILE A 34 10.00 2.75 2.16
CA ILE A 34 10.80 1.69 1.57
C ILE A 34 11.64 1.07 2.68
N LEU A 35 11.55 -0.25 2.82
CA LEU A 35 12.29 -1.08 3.75
C LEU A 35 13.17 -2.04 2.93
N ASP A 36 14.45 -2.18 3.28
CA ASP A 36 15.41 -3.09 2.65
C ASP A 36 15.51 -2.98 1.10
N GLY A 37 15.11 -1.83 0.54
CA GLY A 37 15.13 -1.52 -0.90
C GLY A 37 14.13 -2.29 -1.77
N ARG A 38 13.40 -3.27 -1.22
CA ARG A 38 12.47 -4.13 -1.96
C ARG A 38 11.12 -4.36 -1.28
N LEU A 39 10.97 -3.92 -0.03
CA LEU A 39 9.72 -3.95 0.71
C LEU A 39 9.15 -2.53 0.74
N VAL A 40 7.89 -2.37 0.37
CA VAL A 40 7.15 -1.12 0.53
C VAL A 40 6.09 -1.31 1.59
N ARG A 41 6.06 -0.41 2.57
CA ARG A 41 4.98 -0.28 3.54
C ARG A 41 4.17 0.97 3.20
N CYS A 42 2.85 0.87 3.18
CA CYS A 42 1.97 2.02 2.96
C CYS A 42 0.64 1.86 3.71
N VAL A 43 -0.12 2.94 3.78
CA VAL A 43 -1.48 2.95 4.33
C VAL A 43 -2.48 3.20 3.20
N ILE A 44 -3.52 2.36 3.13
CA ILE A 44 -4.62 2.49 2.19
C ILE A 44 -5.88 2.91 2.92
N TYR A 45 -6.59 3.90 2.37
CA TYR A 45 -7.90 4.38 2.80
C TYR A 45 -8.96 3.94 1.80
N GLY A 46 -9.87 3.07 2.24
CA GLY A 46 -10.93 2.56 1.38
C GLY A 46 -10.44 1.42 0.47
N SER A 47 -10.63 1.58 -0.84
CA SER A 47 -10.41 0.50 -1.83
C SER A 47 -8.93 0.28 -2.15
N PHE A 48 -8.57 -0.99 -2.37
CA PHE A 48 -7.24 -1.39 -2.83
C PHE A 48 -7.01 -1.18 -4.33
N GLN A 49 -8.06 -0.91 -5.12
CA GLN A 49 -7.94 -0.91 -6.58
C GLN A 49 -6.87 0.07 -7.11
N PRO A 50 -6.83 1.36 -6.71
CA PRO A 50 -5.81 2.29 -7.21
C PRO A 50 -4.38 1.85 -6.84
N PHE A 51 -4.23 1.21 -5.68
CA PHE A 51 -2.96 0.64 -5.26
C PHE A 51 -2.55 -0.54 -6.14
N LEU A 52 -3.46 -1.49 -6.41
CA LEU A 52 -3.19 -2.65 -7.27
C LEU A 52 -2.86 -2.23 -8.71
N GLU A 53 -3.52 -1.20 -9.22
CA GLU A 53 -3.19 -0.60 -10.53
C GLU A 53 -1.76 -0.02 -10.54
N ALA A 54 -1.31 0.61 -9.46
CA ALA A 54 0.06 1.11 -9.32
C ALA A 54 1.12 0.01 -9.22
N LEU A 55 0.72 -1.24 -8.94
CA LEU A 55 1.62 -2.40 -8.98
C LEU A 55 1.74 -3.02 -10.37
N HIS A 56 0.89 -2.61 -11.33
CA HIS A 56 0.85 -3.22 -12.64
C HIS A 56 2.22 -3.19 -13.32
N GLY A 57 2.59 -4.31 -13.95
CA GLY A 57 3.89 -4.49 -14.60
C GLY A 57 5.07 -4.74 -13.65
N HIS A 58 4.84 -4.80 -12.34
CA HIS A 58 5.88 -5.12 -11.35
C HIS A 58 5.61 -6.47 -10.70
N GLU A 59 6.66 -7.30 -10.59
CA GLU A 59 6.54 -8.62 -9.99
C GLU A 59 6.59 -8.53 -8.46
N VAL A 60 5.54 -9.06 -7.82
CA VAL A 60 5.33 -9.05 -6.37
C VAL A 60 5.58 -10.44 -5.79
N ILE A 61 6.40 -10.51 -4.75
CA ILE A 61 6.71 -11.74 -4.00
C ILE A 61 5.65 -12.01 -2.93
N SER A 62 5.25 -10.97 -2.20
CA SER A 62 4.30 -11.06 -1.09
C SER A 62 3.54 -9.76 -0.97
N LEU A 63 2.24 -9.86 -0.68
CA LEU A 63 1.38 -8.73 -0.34
C LEU A 63 0.59 -9.11 0.91
N LYS A 64 0.74 -8.31 1.96
CA LYS A 64 0.04 -8.49 3.24
C LYS A 64 -0.73 -7.23 3.57
N SER A 65 -1.98 -7.38 3.96
CA SER A 65 -2.81 -6.30 4.50
C SER A 65 -3.21 -6.62 5.92
N SER A 66 -3.06 -5.67 6.82
CA SER A 66 -3.58 -5.71 8.17
C SER A 66 -4.46 -4.52 8.41
N ASP A 67 -5.57 -4.73 9.13
CA ASP A 67 -6.41 -3.63 9.59
C ASP A 67 -5.57 -2.75 10.51
N LEU A 68 -5.59 -1.45 10.25
CA LEU A 68 -5.04 -0.49 11.20
C LEU A 68 -6.09 -0.37 12.31
N ILE A 69 -6.07 -1.30 13.26
CA ILE A 69 -6.94 -1.23 14.44
C ILE A 69 -6.61 0.09 15.12
N GLN A 70 -7.55 1.03 15.08
CA GLN A 70 -7.47 2.22 15.91
C GLN A 70 -7.68 1.72 17.35
N GLU A 71 -6.60 1.65 18.11
CA GLU A 71 -6.68 1.58 19.57
C GLU A 71 -7.53 2.80 19.99
N GLY A 72 -8.76 2.51 20.45
CA GLY A 72 -9.71 3.49 20.96
C GLY A 72 -9.35 3.96 22.35
#